data_AF-A0A349B8L2-F1
#
_entry.id   AF-A0A349B8L2-F1
#
_cell.length_a   1.000
_cell.length_b   1.000
_cell.length_c   1.000
_cell.angle_alpha   90.00
_cell.angle_beta   90.00
_cell.angle_gamma   90.00
#
_symmetry.space_group_name_H-M   'P 1'
#
loop_
_entity.id
_entity.type
_entity.pdbx_description
1 polymer ?
#
loop_
_entity_poly.entity_id
_entity_poly.type
_entity_poly.pdbx_seq_one_letter_code
_entity_poly.pdbx_strand_id
1 'polypeptide(L)'
;MLVLATEASGTLGGSALASWTPITTLLVAYAVVVALLWWRGEPADGDKAPLGALQRIGRGLTGTTGIPGWAAIAIGQSLFALLVAGVGFYSDVAWHIALGRDEQLFTAPHAGILLGLLGILSAAVFGTIVATLDGWDRGWRVAGFRVPWSMLPLGALGIGAVSGFPMDEVWHQAFGVDVTMWSPTHMLMIMGASFTGLAGWLVLADTGIRPSHSRWAAFLHGLAAWLTLQGLVAGQGEFSFGVPQFAQVFQPMLISLAAGIGLVAIRLVLGPGRALLITVVYALTQVVQLGPGDGPVETRHGATFLASALVVEA
;
A
#
# COMPACT_ATOMS: atom_id res chain seq x y z
N MET A 1 6.33 34.67 -24.84
CA MET A 1 7.49 33.84 -25.23
C MET A 1 7.03 32.40 -25.09
N LEU A 2 6.66 31.80 -26.22
CA LEU A 2 6.14 30.44 -26.31
C LEU A 2 7.34 29.49 -26.14
N VAL A 3 7.41 28.75 -25.04
CA VAL A 3 8.40 27.67 -24.90
C VAL A 3 7.78 26.45 -25.56
N LEU A 4 8.23 26.17 -26.78
CA LEU A 4 7.95 24.92 -27.48
C LEU A 4 8.58 23.77 -26.69
N ALA A 5 7.75 22.83 -26.26
CA ALA A 5 8.21 21.56 -25.71
C ALA A 5 9.13 20.89 -26.73
N THR A 6 10.36 20.60 -26.32
CA THR A 6 11.26 19.73 -27.05
C THR A 6 10.61 18.37 -27.21
N GLU A 7 10.49 17.90 -28.44
CA GLU A 7 10.00 16.57 -28.82
C GLU A 7 10.77 15.50 -28.04
N ALA A 8 10.18 15.00 -26.96
CA ALA A 8 10.54 13.70 -26.43
C ALA A 8 10.08 12.67 -27.47
N SER A 9 11.00 11.84 -27.94
CA SER A 9 10.76 10.76 -28.89
C SER A 9 9.71 9.79 -28.33
N GLY A 10 8.44 10.07 -28.63
CA GLY A 10 7.31 9.26 -28.22
C GLY A 10 7.22 8.01 -29.10
N THR A 11 7.34 6.84 -28.50
CA THR A 11 6.58 5.68 -28.99
C THR A 11 5.10 6.00 -28.85
N LEU A 12 4.23 5.51 -29.72
CA LEU A 12 2.78 5.66 -29.56
C LEU A 12 2.39 5.20 -28.13
N GLY A 13 2.04 6.14 -27.24
CA GLY A 13 1.84 5.94 -25.79
C GLY A 13 2.98 6.40 -24.84
N GLY A 14 4.01 7.10 -25.32
CA GLY A 14 5.30 7.29 -24.65
C GLY A 14 5.51 8.61 -23.91
N SER A 15 5.06 8.70 -22.66
CA SER A 15 5.74 9.51 -21.64
C SER A 15 6.38 8.58 -20.60
N ALA A 16 7.45 9.01 -19.93
CA ALA A 16 8.08 8.24 -18.85
C ALA A 16 7.09 7.87 -17.73
N LEU A 17 5.95 8.57 -17.64
CA LEU A 17 4.88 8.39 -16.66
C LEU A 17 3.96 7.18 -16.97
N ALA A 18 3.87 6.70 -18.23
CA ALA A 18 3.16 5.45 -18.58
C ALA A 18 4.09 4.22 -18.64
N SER A 19 5.27 4.31 -18.05
CA SER A 19 6.23 3.21 -18.08
C SER A 19 5.72 1.99 -17.31
N TRP A 20 5.73 0.83 -17.97
CA TRP A 20 5.54 -0.46 -17.32
C TRP A 20 6.73 -0.88 -16.45
N THR A 21 7.89 -0.22 -16.57
CA THR A 21 9.14 -0.63 -15.94
C THR A 21 9.06 -0.71 -14.41
N PRO A 22 8.52 0.28 -13.67
CA PRO A 22 8.44 0.19 -12.21
C PRO A 22 7.59 -0.99 -11.74
N ILE A 23 6.42 -1.18 -12.36
CA ILE A 23 5.47 -2.24 -12.00
C ILE A 23 6.05 -3.62 -12.36
N THR A 24 6.54 -3.80 -13.58
CA THR A 24 7.14 -5.07 -14.00
C THR A 24 8.37 -5.44 -13.18
N THR A 25 9.21 -4.45 -12.82
CA THR A 25 10.38 -4.67 -11.94
C THR A 25 9.95 -5.18 -10.56
N LEU A 26 8.93 -4.55 -9.96
CA LEU A 26 8.39 -4.98 -8.66
C LEU A 26 7.78 -6.38 -8.75
N LEU A 27 7.02 -6.68 -9.80
CA LEU A 27 6.39 -8.00 -9.98
C LEU A 27 7.42 -9.11 -10.23
N VAL A 28 8.47 -8.85 -11.01
CA VAL A 28 9.57 -9.80 -11.21
C VAL A 28 10.33 -10.03 -9.90
N ALA A 29 10.64 -8.97 -9.15
CA ALA A 29 11.28 -9.10 -7.84
C ALA A 29 10.40 -9.92 -6.88
N TYR A 30 9.09 -9.67 -6.86
CA TYR A 30 8.14 -10.45 -6.07
C TYR A 30 8.10 -11.92 -6.47
N ALA A 31 8.03 -12.22 -7.77
CA ALA A 31 8.04 -13.60 -8.26
C ALA A 31 9.32 -14.35 -7.86
N VAL A 32 10.48 -13.69 -7.93
CA VAL A 32 11.77 -14.24 -7.47
C VAL A 32 11.73 -14.52 -5.97
N VAL A 33 11.24 -13.57 -5.16
CA VAL A 33 11.11 -13.74 -3.71
C VAL A 33 10.17 -14.91 -3.38
N VAL A 34 9.02 -15.01 -4.02
CA VAL A 34 8.07 -16.11 -3.84
C VAL A 34 8.70 -17.46 -4.21
N ALA A 35 9.42 -17.54 -5.32
CA ALA A 35 10.12 -18.76 -5.73
C ALA A 35 11.21 -19.17 -4.72
N LEU A 36 11.98 -18.21 -4.20
CA LEU A 36 13.00 -18.45 -3.16
C LEU A 36 12.37 -18.91 -1.84
N LEU A 37 11.24 -18.32 -1.45
CA LEU A 37 10.50 -18.71 -0.25
C LEU A 37 9.91 -20.11 -0.38
N TRP A 38 9.33 -20.43 -1.54
CA TRP A 38 8.88 -21.79 -1.84
C TRP A 38 10.05 -22.79 -1.77
N TRP A 39 11.20 -22.46 -2.39
CA TRP A 39 12.38 -23.33 -2.37
C TRP A 39 12.92 -23.57 -0.95
N ARG A 40 12.97 -22.53 -0.11
CA ARG A 40 13.41 -22.61 1.29
C ARG A 40 12.41 -23.29 2.23
N GLY A 41 11.13 -23.34 1.87
CA GLY A 41 10.12 -24.03 2.67
C GLY A 41 10.40 -25.53 2.73
N GLU A 42 10.36 -26.09 3.94
CA GLU A 42 10.53 -27.53 4.17
C GLU A 42 9.55 -28.33 3.27
N PRO A 43 10.04 -29.28 2.46
CA PRO A 43 9.19 -30.09 1.60
C PRO A 43 8.24 -30.99 2.41
N ALA A 44 6.99 -31.09 1.96
CA ALA A 44 5.99 -32.03 2.46
C ALA A 44 5.16 -32.63 1.31
N ASP A 45 4.42 -33.69 1.63
CA ASP A 45 3.48 -34.29 0.69
C ASP A 45 2.39 -33.29 0.29
N GLY A 46 2.07 -33.23 -1.00
CA GLY A 46 1.05 -32.31 -1.53
C GLY A 46 1.55 -30.92 -1.93
N ASP A 47 2.84 -30.60 -1.74
CA ASP A 47 3.41 -29.28 -2.08
C ASP A 47 3.37 -28.90 -3.57
N LYS A 48 3.10 -29.88 -4.46
CA LYS A 48 2.92 -29.65 -5.90
C LYS A 48 1.50 -29.14 -6.24
N ALA A 49 0.53 -29.33 -5.35
CA ALA A 49 -0.81 -28.78 -5.52
C ALA A 49 -0.83 -27.29 -5.13
N PRO A 50 -1.73 -26.46 -5.70
CA PRO A 50 -1.73 -25.01 -5.46
C PRO A 50 -1.77 -24.60 -3.98
N LEU A 51 -2.61 -25.27 -3.17
CA LEU A 51 -2.73 -24.98 -1.74
C LEU A 51 -1.48 -25.43 -0.95
N GLY A 52 -0.91 -26.57 -1.30
CA GLY A 52 0.34 -27.06 -0.69
C GLY A 52 1.53 -26.17 -1.04
N ALA A 53 1.60 -25.67 -2.27
CA ALA A 53 2.63 -24.71 -2.68
C ALA A 53 2.54 -23.40 -1.86
N LEU A 54 1.33 -22.89 -1.63
CA LEU A 54 1.10 -21.72 -0.78
C LEU A 54 1.50 -21.99 0.68
N GLN A 55 1.14 -23.15 1.22
CA GLN A 55 1.55 -23.56 2.57
C GLN A 55 3.07 -23.67 2.68
N ARG A 56 3.75 -24.21 1.65
CA ARG A 56 5.22 -24.29 1.61
C ARG A 56 5.88 -22.92 1.61
N ILE A 57 5.34 -21.95 0.88
CA ILE A 57 5.80 -20.55 0.96
C ILE A 57 5.66 -20.03 2.39
N GLY A 58 4.56 -20.35 3.07
CA GLY A 58 4.35 -20.04 4.49
C GLY A 58 5.41 -20.64 5.41
N ARG A 59 5.80 -21.90 5.18
CA ARG A 59 6.92 -22.55 5.90
C ARG A 59 8.25 -21.84 5.64
N GLY A 60 8.55 -21.49 4.39
CA GLY A 60 9.76 -20.76 4.03
C GLY A 60 9.84 -19.36 4.68
N LEU A 61 8.70 -18.66 4.75
CA LEU A 61 8.57 -17.40 5.47
C LEU A 61 8.76 -17.59 6.98
N THR A 62 8.18 -18.64 7.56
CA THR A 62 8.35 -18.96 8.98
C THR A 62 9.82 -19.20 9.31
N GLY A 63 10.50 -20.05 8.53
CA GLY A 63 11.94 -20.32 8.71
C GLY A 63 12.82 -19.09 8.51
N THR A 64 12.43 -18.18 7.62
CA THR A 64 13.22 -16.95 7.35
C THR A 64 13.00 -15.87 8.41
N THR A 65 11.76 -15.70 8.88
CA THR A 65 11.34 -14.53 9.67
C THR A 65 11.09 -14.83 11.15
N GLY A 66 10.83 -16.08 11.50
CA GLY A 66 10.36 -16.50 12.82
C GLY A 66 8.89 -16.12 13.11
N ILE A 67 8.14 -15.68 12.10
CA ILE A 67 6.72 -15.28 12.21
C ILE A 67 5.86 -16.43 11.66
N PRO A 68 4.69 -16.75 12.26
CA PRO A 68 3.78 -17.75 11.71
C PRO A 68 3.47 -17.53 10.23
N GLY A 69 3.54 -18.59 9.42
CA GLY A 69 3.49 -18.52 7.96
C GLY A 69 2.29 -17.77 7.41
N TRP A 70 1.10 -18.00 7.97
CA TRP A 70 -0.12 -17.29 7.57
C TRP A 70 -0.02 -15.77 7.76
N ALA A 71 0.56 -15.33 8.88
CA ALA A 71 0.70 -13.93 9.23
C ALA A 71 1.79 -13.27 8.40
N ALA A 72 2.91 -13.97 8.20
CA ALA A 72 4.00 -13.52 7.35
C ALA A 72 3.55 -13.35 5.89
N ILE A 73 2.73 -14.28 5.37
CA ILE A 73 2.10 -14.15 4.04
C ILE A 73 1.19 -12.94 4.01
N ALA A 74 0.23 -12.84 4.95
CA ALA A 74 -0.77 -11.78 4.94
C ALA A 74 -0.12 -10.39 5.02
N ILE A 75 0.81 -10.17 5.96
CA ILE A 75 1.46 -8.87 6.08
C ILE A 75 2.45 -8.60 4.95
N GLY A 76 3.26 -9.59 4.55
CA GLY A 76 4.25 -9.41 3.49
C GLY A 76 3.59 -9.08 2.16
N GLN A 77 2.55 -9.83 1.80
CA GLN A 77 1.77 -9.62 0.58
C GLN A 77 1.04 -8.27 0.62
N SER A 78 0.34 -7.95 1.70
CA SER A 78 -0.44 -6.69 1.77
C SER A 78 0.44 -5.44 1.73
N LEU A 79 1.58 -5.42 2.42
CA LEU A 79 2.51 -4.28 2.38
C LEU A 79 3.20 -4.15 1.02
N PHE A 80 3.59 -5.27 0.40
CA PHE A 80 4.13 -5.25 -0.96
C PHE A 80 3.08 -4.76 -1.97
N ALA A 81 1.85 -5.26 -1.86
CA ALA A 81 0.75 -4.87 -2.73
C ALA A 81 0.37 -3.39 -2.56
N LEU A 82 0.42 -2.85 -1.34
CA LEU A 82 0.27 -1.41 -1.09
C LEU A 82 1.38 -0.58 -1.75
N LEU A 83 2.62 -1.07 -1.80
CA LEU A 83 3.71 -0.40 -2.54
C LEU A 83 3.41 -0.37 -4.05
N VAL A 84 2.97 -1.49 -4.63
CA VAL A 84 2.59 -1.57 -6.04
C VAL A 84 1.42 -0.63 -6.35
N ALA A 85 0.38 -0.64 -5.51
CA ALA A 85 -0.76 0.26 -5.64
C ALA A 85 -0.33 1.73 -5.56
N GLY A 86 0.54 2.07 -4.61
CA GLY A 86 1.08 3.42 -4.45
C GLY A 86 1.88 3.89 -5.67
N VAL A 87 2.74 3.03 -6.23
CA VAL A 87 3.47 3.35 -7.47
C VAL A 87 2.51 3.59 -8.62
N GLY A 88 1.49 2.74 -8.79
CA GLY A 88 0.45 2.94 -9.80
C GLY A 88 -0.28 4.26 -9.59
N PHE A 89 -0.77 4.51 -8.38
CA PHE A 89 -1.54 5.70 -8.01
C PHE A 89 -0.79 7.02 -8.21
N TYR A 90 0.44 7.14 -7.71
CA TYR A 90 1.19 8.39 -7.89
C TYR A 90 1.60 8.62 -9.35
N SER A 91 1.85 7.55 -10.11
CA SER A 91 2.10 7.64 -11.55
C SER A 91 0.84 8.05 -12.31
N ASP A 92 -0.33 7.55 -11.90
CA ASP A 92 -1.63 7.84 -12.48
C ASP A 92 -2.01 9.32 -12.30
N VAL A 93 -1.89 9.84 -11.08
CA VAL A 93 -2.14 11.25 -10.79
C VAL A 93 -1.19 12.15 -11.58
N ALA A 94 0.11 11.81 -11.62
CA ALA A 94 1.08 12.59 -12.39
C ALA A 94 0.77 12.57 -13.90
N TRP A 95 0.38 11.40 -14.43
CA TRP A 95 -0.02 11.23 -15.81
C TRP A 95 -1.24 12.07 -16.16
N HIS A 96 -2.30 12.01 -15.34
CA HIS A 96 -3.53 12.76 -15.59
C HIS A 96 -3.35 14.28 -15.48
N ILE A 97 -2.46 14.76 -14.61
CA ILE A 97 -2.11 16.17 -14.54
C ILE A 97 -1.35 16.62 -15.80
N ALA A 98 -0.42 15.80 -16.29
CA ALA A 98 0.47 16.19 -17.39
C ALA A 98 -0.18 16.05 -18.78
N LEU A 99 -0.97 15.00 -18.99
CA LEU A 99 -1.44 14.59 -20.32
C LEU A 99 -2.95 14.55 -20.45
N GLY A 100 -3.68 14.75 -19.35
CA GLY A 100 -5.13 14.60 -19.33
C GLY A 100 -5.54 13.14 -19.30
N ARG A 101 -6.71 12.84 -19.85
CA ARG A 101 -7.39 11.55 -19.63
C ARG A 101 -6.82 10.43 -20.50
N ASP A 102 -6.89 9.22 -19.95
CA ASP A 102 -6.61 7.98 -20.67
C ASP A 102 -7.65 7.71 -21.77
N GLU A 103 -7.16 7.32 -22.94
CA GLU A 103 -7.99 6.76 -24.01
C GLU A 103 -8.24 5.25 -23.83
N GLN A 104 -7.52 4.60 -22.92
CA GLN A 104 -7.56 3.16 -22.66
C GLN A 104 -7.70 2.87 -21.17
N LEU A 105 -8.57 1.92 -20.79
CA LEU A 105 -8.80 1.56 -19.39
C LEU A 105 -7.58 0.90 -18.70
N PHE A 106 -6.72 0.20 -19.46
CA PHE A 106 -5.58 -0.54 -18.93
C PHE A 106 -4.25 0.12 -19.30
N THR A 107 -4.02 1.33 -18.79
CA THR A 107 -2.68 1.91 -18.78
C THR A 107 -1.82 1.29 -17.68
N ALA A 108 -0.50 1.48 -17.77
CA ALA A 108 0.42 0.96 -16.75
C ALA A 108 0.03 1.42 -15.33
N PRO A 109 -0.27 2.72 -15.07
CA PRO A 109 -0.69 3.17 -13.74
C PRO A 109 -1.95 2.46 -13.22
N HIS A 110 -3.02 2.40 -14.02
CA HIS A 110 -4.26 1.68 -13.67
C HIS A 110 -4.03 0.20 -13.35
N ALA A 111 -3.21 -0.48 -14.16
CA ALA A 111 -2.84 -1.87 -13.90
C ALA A 111 -2.07 -2.02 -12.57
N GLY A 112 -1.16 -1.09 -12.26
CA GLY A 112 -0.45 -1.05 -10.98
C GLY A 112 -1.38 -0.90 -9.78
N ILE A 113 -2.34 0.03 -9.86
CA ILE A 113 -3.36 0.21 -8.83
C ILE A 113 -4.16 -1.09 -8.66
N LEU A 114 -4.78 -1.60 -9.73
CA LEU A 114 -5.64 -2.78 -9.66
C LEU A 114 -4.91 -4.02 -9.14
N LEU A 115 -3.69 -4.28 -9.62
CA LEU A 115 -2.86 -5.41 -9.14
C LEU A 115 -2.50 -5.26 -7.66
N GLY A 116 -2.20 -4.04 -7.21
CA GLY A 116 -1.95 -3.75 -5.80
C GLY A 116 -3.20 -3.95 -4.94
N LEU A 117 -4.38 -3.48 -5.37
CA LEU A 117 -5.62 -3.67 -4.61
C LEU A 117 -6.03 -5.16 -4.53
N LEU A 118 -5.92 -5.88 -5.64
CA LEU A 118 -6.11 -7.34 -5.66
C LEU A 118 -5.06 -8.07 -4.81
N GLY A 119 -3.83 -7.56 -4.75
CA GLY A 119 -2.78 -8.05 -3.87
C GLY A 119 -3.15 -7.91 -2.39
N ILE A 120 -3.71 -6.77 -1.97
CA ILE A 120 -4.19 -6.53 -0.60
C ILE A 120 -5.34 -7.51 -0.26
N LEU A 121 -6.33 -7.65 -1.14
CA LEU A 121 -7.43 -8.58 -0.95
C LEU A 121 -6.96 -10.04 -0.87
N SER A 122 -6.08 -10.44 -1.80
CA SER A 122 -5.52 -11.80 -1.82
C SER A 122 -4.68 -12.10 -0.59
N ALA A 123 -4.07 -11.09 0.06
CA ALA A 123 -3.33 -11.28 1.31
C ALA A 123 -4.22 -11.86 2.44
N ALA A 124 -5.45 -11.36 2.58
CA ALA A 124 -6.41 -11.88 3.56
C ALA A 124 -6.86 -13.31 3.21
N VAL A 125 -7.07 -13.58 1.92
CA VAL A 125 -7.45 -14.91 1.42
C VAL A 125 -6.33 -15.92 1.66
N PHE A 126 -5.10 -15.60 1.25
CA PHE A 126 -3.94 -16.47 1.41
C PHE A 126 -3.58 -16.69 2.88
N GLY A 127 -3.65 -15.64 3.71
CA GLY A 127 -3.50 -15.76 5.16
C GLY A 127 -4.54 -16.71 5.75
N THR A 128 -5.81 -16.58 5.38
CA THR A 128 -6.89 -17.48 5.84
C THR A 128 -6.66 -18.94 5.40
N ILE A 129 -6.26 -19.16 4.15
CA ILE A 129 -5.97 -20.49 3.62
C ILE A 129 -4.84 -21.14 4.43
N VAL A 130 -3.70 -20.44 4.59
CA VAL A 130 -2.55 -21.01 5.30
C VAL A 130 -2.85 -21.20 6.77
N ALA A 131 -3.57 -20.27 7.43
CA ALA A 131 -4.04 -20.45 8.80
C ALA A 131 -4.93 -21.70 8.94
N THR A 132 -5.76 -21.98 7.94
CA THR A 132 -6.60 -23.18 7.90
C THR A 132 -5.78 -24.45 7.77
N LEU A 133 -4.82 -24.48 6.83
CA LEU A 133 -3.96 -25.64 6.57
C LEU A 133 -3.00 -25.93 7.73
N ASP A 134 -2.49 -24.89 8.40
CA ASP A 134 -1.60 -24.99 9.56
C ASP A 134 -2.36 -25.30 10.86
N GLY A 135 -3.70 -25.36 10.82
CA GLY A 135 -4.51 -25.70 11.97
C GLY A 135 -4.57 -24.60 13.04
N TRP A 136 -4.40 -23.33 12.67
CA TRP A 136 -4.49 -22.18 13.57
C TRP A 136 -5.85 -22.15 14.29
N ASP A 137 -5.84 -22.05 15.61
CA ASP A 137 -7.03 -22.26 16.45
C ASP A 137 -7.67 -20.97 16.96
N ARG A 138 -6.96 -19.84 16.89
CA ARG A 138 -7.47 -18.52 17.32
C ARG A 138 -8.14 -17.77 16.17
N GLY A 139 -9.42 -17.46 16.30
CA GLY A 139 -10.18 -16.73 15.27
C GLY A 139 -11.60 -17.26 15.11
N TRP A 140 -12.21 -16.90 13.99
CA TRP A 140 -13.51 -17.41 13.58
C TRP A 140 -13.38 -18.76 12.87
N ARG A 141 -14.48 -19.51 12.85
CA ARG A 141 -14.64 -20.68 11.99
C ARG A 141 -15.80 -20.46 11.03
N VAL A 142 -15.52 -20.35 9.74
CA VAL A 142 -16.52 -20.04 8.71
C VAL A 142 -16.38 -21.04 7.57
N ALA A 143 -17.45 -21.81 7.29
CA ALA A 143 -17.49 -22.77 6.18
C ALA A 143 -16.27 -23.72 6.09
N GLY A 144 -15.74 -24.16 7.24
CA GLY A 144 -14.55 -25.03 7.32
C GLY A 144 -13.21 -24.30 7.34
N PHE A 145 -13.17 -22.99 7.10
CA PHE A 145 -11.98 -22.16 7.22
C PHE A 145 -11.76 -21.66 8.65
N ARG A 146 -10.49 -21.61 9.06
CA ARG A 146 -10.03 -20.95 10.28
C ARG A 146 -9.57 -19.55 9.91
N VAL A 147 -10.33 -18.54 10.32
CA VAL A 147 -10.14 -17.14 9.92
C VAL A 147 -9.57 -16.36 11.12
N PRO A 148 -8.26 -16.03 11.14
CA PRO A 148 -7.70 -15.13 12.14
C PRO A 148 -8.48 -13.82 12.22
N TRP A 149 -8.60 -13.22 13.41
CA TRP A 149 -9.39 -12.00 13.63
C TRP A 149 -8.95 -10.87 12.71
N SER A 150 -7.64 -10.79 12.48
CA SER A 150 -6.99 -9.80 11.63
C SER A 150 -7.29 -9.95 10.12
N MET A 151 -7.78 -11.10 9.66
CA MET A 151 -8.16 -11.27 8.25
C MET A 151 -9.46 -10.54 7.90
N LEU A 152 -10.35 -10.33 8.88
CA LEU A 152 -11.61 -9.60 8.65
C LEU A 152 -11.36 -8.12 8.27
N PRO A 153 -10.63 -7.30 9.06
CA PRO A 153 -10.37 -5.92 8.68
C PRO A 153 -9.51 -5.83 7.41
N LEU A 154 -8.49 -6.68 7.24
CA LEU A 154 -7.67 -6.68 6.02
C LEU A 154 -8.49 -7.03 4.78
N GLY A 155 -9.35 -8.05 4.88
CA GLY A 155 -10.24 -8.47 3.81
C GLY A 155 -11.30 -7.41 3.48
N ALA A 156 -11.91 -6.78 4.49
CA ALA A 156 -12.88 -5.71 4.28
C ALA A 156 -12.27 -4.50 3.57
N LEU A 157 -11.05 -4.10 3.97
CA LEU A 157 -10.28 -3.05 3.29
C LEU A 157 -9.97 -3.41 1.84
N GLY A 158 -9.52 -4.64 1.58
CA GLY A 158 -9.26 -5.13 0.21
C GLY A 158 -10.52 -5.20 -0.66
N ILE A 159 -11.64 -5.68 -0.11
CA ILE A 159 -12.94 -5.72 -0.82
C ILE A 159 -13.39 -4.30 -1.16
N GLY A 160 -13.39 -3.39 -0.18
CA GLY A 160 -13.74 -2.00 -0.38
C GLY A 160 -12.87 -1.38 -1.48
N ALA A 161 -11.55 -1.52 -1.38
CA ALA A 161 -10.63 -0.97 -2.34
C ALA A 161 -10.86 -1.50 -3.76
N VAL A 162 -10.97 -2.82 -3.95
CA VAL A 162 -11.19 -3.43 -5.27
C VAL A 162 -12.57 -3.05 -5.84
N SER A 163 -13.60 -2.98 -4.98
CA SER A 163 -14.95 -2.60 -5.41
C SER A 163 -15.05 -1.16 -5.93
N GLY A 164 -14.11 -0.30 -5.54
CA GLY A 164 -14.07 1.07 -6.03
C GLY A 164 -13.94 1.16 -7.55
N PHE A 165 -13.20 0.27 -8.22
CA PHE A 165 -13.07 0.27 -9.70
C PHE A 165 -14.40 0.11 -10.46
N PRO A 166 -15.18 -0.98 -10.25
CA PRO A 166 -16.47 -1.11 -10.95
C PRO A 166 -17.48 -0.05 -10.48
N MET A 167 -17.39 0.41 -9.23
CA MET A 167 -18.25 1.49 -8.76
C MET A 167 -17.91 2.83 -9.43
N ASP A 168 -16.62 3.07 -9.72
CA ASP A 168 -16.12 4.27 -10.40
C ASP A 168 -16.66 4.36 -11.83
N GLU A 169 -16.67 3.24 -12.55
CA GLU A 169 -17.30 3.17 -13.86
C GLU A 169 -18.80 3.51 -13.81
N VAL A 170 -19.54 2.94 -12.85
CA VAL A 170 -20.97 3.26 -12.66
C VAL A 170 -21.17 4.73 -12.30
N TRP A 171 -20.29 5.28 -11.46
CA TRP A 171 -20.30 6.68 -11.08
C TRP A 171 -20.09 7.58 -12.30
N HIS A 172 -19.11 7.27 -13.14
CA HIS A 172 -18.83 7.99 -14.37
C HIS A 172 -19.97 7.95 -15.38
N GLN A 173 -20.65 6.80 -15.50
CA GLN A 173 -21.84 6.68 -16.35
C GLN A 173 -23.00 7.55 -15.87
N ALA A 174 -23.15 7.70 -14.55
CA ALA A 174 -24.27 8.41 -13.94
C ALA A 174 -24.05 9.92 -13.82
N PHE A 175 -22.84 10.35 -13.44
CA PHE A 175 -22.55 11.74 -13.06
C PHE A 175 -21.53 12.43 -13.98
N GLY A 176 -21.01 11.70 -14.97
CA GLY A 176 -19.89 12.16 -15.77
C GLY A 176 -18.57 11.98 -15.03
N VAL A 177 -17.51 12.41 -15.68
CA VAL A 177 -16.15 12.06 -15.30
C VAL A 177 -15.60 13.13 -14.38
N ASP A 178 -15.12 12.71 -13.21
CA ASP A 178 -14.55 13.63 -12.26
C ASP A 178 -13.04 13.83 -12.47
N VAL A 179 -12.59 15.04 -12.16
CA VAL A 179 -11.18 15.45 -12.20
C VAL A 179 -10.60 15.54 -10.78
N THR A 180 -11.40 15.17 -9.78
CA THR A 180 -11.05 15.29 -8.38
C THR A 180 -10.67 13.93 -7.80
N MET A 181 -9.71 13.95 -6.90
CA MET A 181 -9.37 12.76 -6.13
C MET A 181 -10.45 12.35 -5.13
N TRP A 182 -11.42 13.22 -4.78
CA TRP A 182 -12.35 12.97 -3.68
C TRP A 182 -13.75 12.53 -4.11
N SER A 183 -13.90 11.99 -5.32
CA SER A 183 -15.13 11.27 -5.63
C SER A 183 -15.32 10.11 -4.65
N PRO A 184 -16.57 9.71 -4.34
CA PRO A 184 -16.82 8.64 -3.37
C PRO A 184 -16.11 7.33 -3.71
N THR A 185 -15.96 7.03 -5.00
CA THR A 185 -15.31 5.84 -5.54
C THR A 185 -13.80 5.91 -5.42
N HIS A 186 -13.19 7.05 -5.77
CA HIS A 186 -11.76 7.30 -5.52
C HIS A 186 -11.43 7.20 -4.03
N MET A 187 -12.22 7.81 -3.16
CA MET A 187 -12.01 7.75 -1.71
C MET A 187 -12.17 6.34 -1.16
N LEU A 188 -13.09 5.54 -1.68
CA LEU A 188 -13.20 4.13 -1.29
C LEU A 188 -11.93 3.34 -1.65
N MET A 189 -11.38 3.54 -2.85
CA MET A 189 -10.13 2.92 -3.28
C MET A 189 -8.93 3.37 -2.44
N ILE A 190 -8.73 4.69 -2.34
CA ILE A 190 -7.59 5.28 -1.66
C ILE A 190 -7.64 4.93 -0.18
N MET A 191 -8.77 5.11 0.50
CA MET A 191 -8.86 4.81 1.94
C MET A 191 -8.77 3.31 2.21
N GLY A 192 -9.43 2.47 1.39
CA GLY A 192 -9.32 1.01 1.50
C GLY A 192 -7.86 0.53 1.45
N ALA A 193 -7.06 1.08 0.53
CA ALA A 193 -5.63 0.80 0.47
C ALA A 193 -4.85 1.42 1.64
N SER A 194 -5.15 2.67 2.00
CA SER A 194 -4.39 3.48 2.97
C SER A 194 -4.34 2.90 4.37
N PHE A 195 -5.40 2.21 4.80
CA PHE A 195 -5.46 1.57 6.13
C PHE A 195 -4.76 0.20 6.19
N THR A 196 -4.17 -0.28 5.09
CA THR A 196 -3.52 -1.60 5.04
C THR A 196 -2.33 -1.72 6.00
N GLY A 197 -1.55 -0.65 6.20
CA GLY A 197 -0.45 -0.67 7.18
C GLY A 197 -0.93 -0.90 8.61
N LEU A 198 -2.06 -0.28 9.00
CA LEU A 198 -2.71 -0.50 10.29
C LEU A 198 -3.27 -1.92 10.42
N ALA A 199 -3.90 -2.44 9.36
CA ALA A 199 -4.34 -3.83 9.31
C ALA A 199 -3.16 -4.82 9.44
N GLY A 200 -1.99 -4.48 8.88
CA GLY A 200 -0.75 -5.25 9.04
C GLY A 200 -0.31 -5.35 10.51
N TRP A 201 -0.46 -4.30 11.31
CA TRP A 201 -0.21 -4.41 12.76
C TRP A 201 -1.25 -5.27 13.47
N LEU A 202 -2.52 -5.27 13.03
CA LEU A 202 -3.51 -6.20 13.57
C LEU A 202 -3.11 -7.65 13.30
N VAL A 203 -2.55 -7.96 12.11
CA VAL A 203 -2.01 -9.29 11.79
C VAL A 203 -0.90 -9.70 12.75
N LEU A 204 0.06 -8.82 13.03
CA LEU A 204 1.14 -9.12 13.98
C LEU A 204 0.63 -9.22 15.42
N ALA A 205 -0.31 -8.37 15.82
CA ALA A 205 -0.93 -8.41 17.14
C ALA A 205 -1.69 -9.73 17.38
N ASP A 206 -2.38 -10.26 16.37
CA ASP A 206 -3.09 -11.55 16.44
C ASP A 206 -2.14 -12.71 16.77
N THR A 207 -0.92 -12.64 16.26
CA THR A 207 0.14 -13.62 16.56
C THR A 207 0.90 -13.35 17.86
N GLY A 208 0.82 -12.14 18.42
CA GLY A 208 1.61 -11.70 19.57
C GLY A 208 3.05 -11.32 19.21
N ILE A 209 3.38 -11.22 17.92
CA ILE A 209 4.71 -10.88 17.44
C ILE A 209 4.98 -9.40 17.69
N ARG A 210 6.00 -9.11 18.49
CA ARG A 210 6.45 -7.75 18.80
C ARG A 210 7.65 -7.36 17.92
N PRO A 211 7.99 -6.06 17.78
CA PRO A 211 9.17 -5.62 17.05
C PRO A 211 10.48 -6.29 17.54
N SER A 212 10.56 -6.65 18.83
CA SER A 212 11.73 -7.30 19.43
C SER A 212 11.89 -8.79 19.10
N HIS A 213 10.91 -9.41 18.45
CA HIS A 213 10.90 -10.86 18.19
C HIS A 213 12.00 -11.32 17.23
N SER A 214 12.20 -10.57 16.14
CA SER A 214 13.24 -10.84 15.15
C SER A 214 13.54 -9.58 14.35
N ARG A 215 14.68 -9.54 13.64
CA ARG A 215 15.00 -8.44 12.71
C ARG A 215 13.92 -8.23 11.65
N TRP A 216 13.25 -9.31 11.23
CA TRP A 216 12.19 -9.28 10.24
C TRP A 216 10.88 -8.76 10.84
N ALA A 217 10.58 -9.12 12.10
CA ALA A 217 9.47 -8.51 12.82
C ALA A 217 9.70 -7.00 12.98
N ALA A 218 10.89 -6.56 13.37
CA ALA A 218 11.24 -5.13 13.44
C ALA A 218 11.08 -4.44 12.09
N PHE A 219 11.58 -5.06 11.02
CA PHE A 219 11.46 -4.55 9.65
C PHE A 219 9.99 -4.40 9.22
N LEU A 220 9.17 -5.45 9.37
CA LEU A 220 7.76 -5.43 8.96
C LEU A 220 6.94 -4.42 9.76
N HIS A 221 7.22 -4.28 11.07
CA HIS A 221 6.61 -3.25 11.90
C HIS A 221 6.97 -1.84 11.44
N GLY A 222 8.25 -1.60 11.09
CA GLY A 222 8.71 -0.32 10.56
C GLY A 222 8.19 -0.03 9.15
N LEU A 223 8.11 -1.03 8.28
CA LEU A 223 7.54 -0.93 6.95
C LEU A 223 6.03 -0.60 7.02
N ALA A 224 5.29 -1.28 7.90
CA ALA A 224 3.89 -0.97 8.18
C ALA A 224 3.73 0.46 8.73
N ALA A 225 4.62 0.91 9.62
CA ALA A 225 4.61 2.28 10.14
C ALA A 225 4.76 3.33 9.03
N TRP A 226 5.77 3.18 8.18
CA TRP A 226 6.03 4.08 7.07
C TRP A 226 4.88 4.07 6.05
N LEU A 227 4.38 2.88 5.69
CA LEU A 227 3.27 2.73 4.75
C LEU A 227 1.93 3.24 5.31
N THR A 228 1.67 3.12 6.61
CA THR A 228 0.53 3.76 7.26
C THR A 228 0.59 5.28 7.08
N LEU A 229 1.75 5.89 7.33
CA LEU A 229 1.88 7.34 7.17
C LEU A 229 1.76 7.77 5.69
N GLN A 230 2.34 7.02 4.76
CA GLN A 230 2.17 7.24 3.31
C GLN A 230 0.70 7.12 2.88
N GLY A 231 -0.02 6.11 3.37
CA GLY A 231 -1.43 5.89 3.07
C GLY A 231 -2.31 7.03 3.58
N LEU A 232 -2.17 7.43 4.84
CA LEU A 232 -2.98 8.51 5.42
C LEU A 232 -2.80 9.87 4.72
N VAL A 233 -1.72 10.06 3.97
CA VAL A 233 -1.47 11.25 3.15
C VAL A 233 -1.94 11.08 1.70
N ALA A 234 -2.19 9.87 1.21
CA ALA A 234 -2.56 9.62 -0.18
C ALA A 234 -3.83 10.39 -0.61
N GLY A 235 -4.83 10.50 0.28
CA GLY A 235 -6.04 11.31 0.03
C GLY A 235 -5.78 12.82 -0.09
N GLN A 236 -4.59 13.29 0.29
CA GLN A 236 -4.18 14.70 0.21
C GLN A 236 -3.41 15.01 -1.08
N GLY A 237 -3.43 14.09 -2.05
CA GLY A 237 -2.68 14.20 -3.29
C GLY A 237 -2.97 15.49 -4.04
N GLU A 238 -4.23 15.93 -4.18
CA GLU A 238 -4.56 17.13 -4.94
C GLU A 238 -3.86 18.40 -4.41
N PHE A 239 -3.69 18.52 -3.09
CA PHE A 239 -2.91 19.61 -2.49
C PHE A 239 -1.41 19.42 -2.73
N SER A 240 -0.94 18.19 -2.59
CA SER A 240 0.48 17.82 -2.76
C SER A 240 0.95 17.99 -4.20
N PHE A 241 0.07 17.79 -5.18
CA PHE A 241 0.34 17.99 -6.60
C PHE A 241 0.09 19.44 -7.05
N GLY A 242 -0.37 20.32 -6.16
CA GLY A 242 -0.63 21.73 -6.50
C GLY A 242 -1.84 21.93 -7.40
N VAL A 243 -2.77 20.97 -7.43
CA VAL A 243 -4.01 20.99 -8.24
C VAL A 243 -5.29 20.91 -7.38
N PRO A 244 -5.38 21.67 -6.27
CA PRO A 244 -6.47 21.52 -5.33
C PRO A 244 -7.83 21.85 -5.95
N GLN A 245 -8.80 20.97 -5.74
CA GLN A 245 -10.20 21.19 -6.14
C GLN A 245 -11.05 21.65 -4.95
N PHE A 246 -10.65 21.27 -3.73
CA PHE A 246 -11.32 21.68 -2.50
C PHE A 246 -10.60 22.82 -1.77
N ALA A 247 -11.30 23.37 -0.77
CA ALA A 247 -10.81 24.47 0.04
C ALA A 247 -9.44 24.15 0.67
N GLN A 248 -8.47 25.05 0.49
CA GLN A 248 -7.10 24.92 1.00
C GLN A 248 -7.02 24.65 2.50
N VAL A 249 -8.02 25.11 3.26
CA VAL A 249 -8.10 24.90 4.71
C VAL A 249 -8.16 23.41 5.10
N PHE A 250 -8.60 22.53 4.20
CA PHE A 250 -8.65 21.10 4.48
C PHE A 250 -7.26 20.44 4.53
N GLN A 251 -6.26 20.97 3.82
CA GLN A 251 -4.91 20.39 3.83
C GLN A 251 -4.31 20.34 5.26
N PRO A 252 -4.20 21.44 6.03
CA PRO A 252 -3.66 21.37 7.39
C PRO A 252 -4.54 20.54 8.35
N MET A 253 -5.86 20.46 8.11
CA MET A 253 -6.76 19.60 8.90
C MET A 253 -6.47 18.12 8.66
N LEU A 254 -6.28 17.71 7.40
CA LEU A 254 -5.95 16.34 7.03
C LEU A 254 -4.55 15.95 7.46
N ILE A 255 -3.58 16.85 7.38
CA ILE A 255 -2.25 16.66 7.96
C ILE A 255 -2.37 16.41 9.47
N SER A 256 -3.16 17.22 10.18
CA SER A 256 -3.37 17.06 11.62
C SER A 256 -4.03 15.72 11.96
N LEU A 257 -5.01 15.29 11.16
CA LEU A 257 -5.68 13.99 11.32
C LEU A 257 -4.72 12.82 11.05
N ALA A 258 -3.97 12.87 9.95
CA ALA A 258 -2.98 11.86 9.60
C ALA A 258 -1.88 11.76 10.66
N ALA A 259 -1.44 12.90 11.20
CA ALA A 259 -0.48 12.96 12.30
C ALA A 259 -1.05 12.33 13.58
N GLY A 260 -2.26 12.72 13.97
CA GLY A 260 -2.92 12.22 15.18
C GLY A 260 -3.18 10.71 15.14
N ILE A 261 -3.62 10.17 14.01
CA ILE A 261 -3.85 8.73 13.86
C ILE A 261 -2.52 7.99 13.69
N GLY A 262 -1.71 8.41 12.71
CA GLY A 262 -0.50 7.70 12.30
C GLY A 262 0.59 7.75 13.37
N LEU A 263 1.01 8.94 13.79
CA LEU A 263 2.17 9.09 14.69
C LEU A 263 1.88 8.53 16.08
N VAL A 264 0.66 8.70 16.61
CA VAL A 264 0.26 8.10 17.89
C VAL A 264 0.29 6.58 17.78
N ALA A 265 -0.29 5.99 16.73
CA ALA A 265 -0.23 4.54 16.53
C ALA A 265 1.22 4.03 16.39
N ILE A 266 2.06 4.73 15.64
CA ILE A 266 3.50 4.42 15.50
C ILE A 266 4.18 4.42 16.88
N ARG A 267 3.94 5.45 17.68
CA ARG A 267 4.52 5.60 19.02
C ARG A 267 4.07 4.51 19.99
N LEU A 268 2.80 4.10 19.91
CA LEU A 268 2.23 3.03 20.73
C LEU A 268 2.78 1.66 20.36
N VAL A 269 2.93 1.38 19.06
CA VAL A 269 3.36 0.05 18.57
C VAL A 269 4.87 -0.13 18.63
N LEU A 270 5.65 0.90 18.26
CA LEU A 270 7.11 0.79 18.13
C LEU A 270 7.88 1.32 19.35
N GLY A 271 7.24 2.11 20.20
CA GLY A 271 7.85 2.72 21.38
C GLY A 271 8.49 4.09 21.13
N PRO A 272 9.20 4.64 22.13
CA PRO A 272 9.72 6.01 22.11
C PRO A 272 10.74 6.27 21.00
N GLY A 273 10.69 7.49 20.46
CA GLY A 273 11.54 8.01 19.38
C GLY A 273 11.15 7.51 17.98
N ARG A 274 10.19 6.59 17.87
CA ARG A 274 9.86 5.93 16.61
C ARG A 274 8.93 6.74 15.73
N ALA A 275 8.04 7.57 16.31
CA ALA A 275 7.26 8.51 15.51
C ALA A 275 8.18 9.51 14.82
N LEU A 276 9.17 10.07 15.54
CA LEU A 276 10.17 10.96 14.96
C LEU A 276 11.02 10.27 13.88
N LEU A 277 11.51 9.04 14.15
CA LEU A 277 12.26 8.27 13.16
C LEU A 277 11.45 8.05 11.87
N ILE A 278 10.18 7.63 11.98
CA ILE A 278 9.33 7.39 10.82
C ILE A 278 9.01 8.69 10.08
N THR A 279 8.84 9.81 10.78
CA THR A 279 8.72 11.13 10.16
C THR A 279 9.95 11.51 9.35
N VAL A 280 11.16 11.25 9.85
CA VAL A 280 12.40 11.49 9.09
C VAL A 280 12.48 10.58 7.86
N VAL A 281 12.17 9.29 8.01
CA VAL A 281 12.13 8.35 6.87
C VAL A 281 11.11 8.82 5.83
N TYR A 282 9.91 9.22 6.26
CA TYR A 282 8.87 9.78 5.40
C TYR A 282 9.39 11.02 4.64
N ALA A 283 10.00 11.98 5.34
CA ALA A 283 10.58 13.17 4.75
C ALA A 283 11.61 12.84 3.66
N LEU A 284 12.53 11.92 3.94
CA LEU A 284 13.54 11.48 2.98
C LEU A 284 12.90 10.79 1.77
N THR A 285 11.87 9.96 1.98
CA THR A 285 11.17 9.30 0.87
C THR A 285 10.44 10.30 -0.02
N GLN A 286 9.88 11.37 0.54
CA GLN A 286 9.30 12.45 -0.25
C GLN A 286 10.38 13.14 -1.09
N VAL A 287 11.54 13.49 -0.51
CA VAL A 287 12.65 14.09 -1.29
C VAL A 287 13.09 13.19 -2.46
N VAL A 288 13.23 11.88 -2.24
CA VAL A 288 13.67 10.92 -3.28
C VAL A 288 12.59 10.69 -4.34
N GLN A 289 11.32 10.57 -3.95
CA GLN A 289 10.21 10.38 -4.90
C GLN A 289 9.97 11.61 -5.78
N LEU A 290 10.44 12.78 -5.34
CA LEU A 290 10.13 14.06 -5.98
C LEU A 290 11.26 14.60 -6.85
N GLY A 291 12.54 14.28 -6.58
CA GLY A 291 13.68 14.79 -7.35
C GLY A 291 13.73 16.34 -7.42
N PRO A 292 14.71 16.95 -8.11
CA PRO A 292 14.63 18.36 -8.47
C PRO A 292 13.55 18.49 -9.56
N GLY A 293 12.49 19.24 -9.27
CA GLY A 293 11.23 19.19 -10.00
C GLY A 293 11.21 19.76 -11.42
N ASP A 294 10.38 19.14 -12.26
CA ASP A 294 9.82 19.71 -13.49
C ASP A 294 8.29 19.95 -13.37
N GLY A 295 7.74 19.85 -12.16
CA GLY A 295 6.33 20.15 -11.88
C GLY A 295 6.08 21.66 -11.72
N PRO A 296 4.95 22.21 -12.19
CA PRO A 296 4.72 23.67 -12.22
C PRO A 296 4.56 24.32 -10.84
N VAL A 297 4.28 23.56 -9.77
CA VAL A 297 4.20 24.08 -8.40
C VAL A 297 4.71 23.02 -7.39
N GLU A 298 5.72 23.37 -6.60
CA GLU A 298 6.28 22.51 -5.55
C GLU A 298 5.60 22.82 -4.19
N THR A 299 4.53 22.11 -3.85
CA THR A 299 3.77 22.30 -2.59
C THR A 299 4.08 21.27 -1.50
N ARG A 300 5.03 20.34 -1.73
CA ARG A 300 5.28 19.20 -0.83
C ARG A 300 6.38 19.52 0.17
N HIS A 301 5.98 19.76 1.41
CA HIS A 301 6.91 20.14 2.48
C HIS A 301 7.53 18.89 3.13
N GLY A 302 8.85 18.72 2.99
CA GLY A 302 9.58 17.59 3.59
C GLY A 302 9.45 17.50 5.12
N ALA A 303 9.11 18.60 5.82
CA ALA A 303 8.99 18.65 7.27
C ALA A 303 7.55 18.54 7.80
N THR A 304 6.56 18.17 6.96
CA THR A 304 5.11 18.23 7.26
C THR A 304 4.71 17.67 8.64
N PHE A 305 5.36 16.61 9.11
CA PHE A 305 5.03 15.95 10.37
C PHE A 305 6.00 16.21 11.53
N LEU A 306 7.06 17.01 11.34
CA LEU A 306 8.14 17.12 12.32
C LEU A 306 7.64 17.68 13.66
N ALA A 307 6.87 18.76 13.63
CA ALA A 307 6.30 19.36 14.84
C ALA A 307 5.35 18.38 15.55
N SER A 308 4.46 17.73 14.79
CA SER A 308 3.52 16.74 15.35
C SER A 308 4.24 15.54 15.96
N ALA A 309 5.33 15.08 15.35
CA ALA A 309 6.14 13.99 15.88
C ALA A 309 6.82 14.38 17.20
N LEU A 310 7.34 15.60 17.31
CA LEU A 310 7.89 16.11 18.57
C LEU A 310 6.83 16.16 19.67
N VAL A 311 5.59 16.57 19.35
CA VAL A 311 4.49 16.58 20.32
C VAL A 311 4.11 15.17 20.76
N VAL A 312 4.09 14.19 19.85
CA VAL A 312 3.75 12.79 20.17
C VAL A 312 4.85 12.09 20.98
N GLU A 313 6.10 12.53 20.84
CA GLU A 313 7.25 11.96 21.55
C GLU A 313 7.55 12.60 22.91
N ALA A 314 7.00 13.79 23.18
CA ALA A 314 7.09 14.48 24.46
C ALA A 314 6.23 13.82 25.55
#